data_AF-A0A9Q1FUS1-F1
#
_entry.id   AF-A0A9Q1FUS1-F1
#
_cell.length_a   1.000
_cell.length_b   1.000
_cell.length_c   1.000
_cell.angle_alpha   90.00
_cell.angle_beta   90.00
_cell.angle_gamma   90.00
#
_symmetry.space_group_name_H-M   'P 1'
#
loop_
_entity.id
_entity.type
_entity.pdbx_description
1 polymer ?
#
loop_
_entity_poly.entity_id
_entity_poly.type
_entity_poly.pdbx_seq_one_letter_code
_entity_poly.pdbx_strand_id
1 'polypeptide(L)'
;MTTNPEEKRKIIGDTFVKVANEVIGEMNLKPEEVYLAQGTLRPDLIESASVIASSKAEVIKTHHNDTELIRKLRDEGKVIEPLKDFHKDEVRALGRELGLPEDIVSRHPFPGPGLAIRVICADEPYVCKDFAETNNILKIVADFSASIKKPHTLLQRVKSCISDEEEEKLMQITSLHSLNAFLLPIKTVGVQGDCRSYSYVCGVSSKEAPHWESLLFLARLIPRMCHTVNRVVYVFGPQVKEPPTDITPTFLTTGVLSTLRQADFVAHSILRESGYSGKISQMPVILTPPLHFDRDPLQKQPSCRRSVVNPHLHHQRLHDRHSCHTWRPLSLMPPRWC
;
A
#
# COMPACT_ATOMS: atom_id res chain seq x y z
N MET A 1 15.30 -7.48 -14.06
CA MET A 1 14.41 -7.63 -12.88
C MET A 1 13.55 -6.38 -12.76
N THR A 2 12.25 -6.51 -12.46
CA THR A 2 11.29 -5.40 -12.59
C THR A 2 11.08 -4.66 -11.28
N THR A 3 11.25 -3.33 -11.30
CA THR A 3 10.92 -2.42 -10.19
C THR A 3 9.55 -1.75 -10.37
N ASN A 4 9.15 -1.49 -11.61
CA ASN A 4 7.90 -0.84 -11.98
C ASN A 4 6.66 -1.71 -11.65
N PRO A 5 5.72 -1.23 -10.82
CA PRO A 5 4.51 -1.97 -10.47
C PRO A 5 3.59 -2.32 -11.65
N GLU A 6 3.50 -1.46 -12.67
CA GLU A 6 2.64 -1.72 -13.83
C GLU A 6 3.22 -2.83 -14.72
N GLU A 7 4.54 -2.86 -14.89
CA GLU A 7 5.21 -3.96 -15.59
C GLU A 7 5.05 -5.28 -14.83
N LYS A 8 5.17 -5.28 -13.49
CA LYS A 8 4.90 -6.48 -12.69
C LYS A 8 3.49 -6.99 -12.92
N ARG A 9 2.51 -6.08 -12.93
CA ARG A 9 1.09 -6.41 -13.20
C ARG A 9 0.93 -7.04 -14.58
N LYS A 10 1.50 -6.42 -15.61
CA LYS A 10 1.43 -6.91 -16.99
C LYS A 10 2.06 -8.30 -17.12
N ILE A 11 3.30 -8.48 -16.65
CA ILE A 11 4.02 -9.76 -16.73
C ILE A 11 3.23 -10.88 -16.04
N ILE A 12 2.69 -10.63 -14.84
CA ILE A 12 1.91 -11.63 -14.11
C ILE A 12 0.60 -11.96 -14.83
N GLY A 13 -0.10 -10.94 -15.35
CA GLY A 13 -1.32 -11.14 -16.14
C GLY A 13 -1.07 -11.95 -17.41
N ASP A 14 -0.07 -11.56 -18.19
CA ASP A 14 0.31 -12.23 -19.44
C ASP A 14 0.74 -13.68 -19.19
N THR A 15 1.50 -13.92 -18.11
CA THR A 15 1.95 -15.28 -17.74
C THR A 15 0.78 -16.15 -17.29
N PHE A 16 -0.13 -15.60 -16.47
CA PHE A 16 -1.33 -16.33 -16.03
C PHE A 16 -2.17 -16.80 -17.22
N VAL A 17 -2.37 -15.93 -18.21
CA VAL A 17 -3.16 -16.25 -19.40
C VAL A 17 -2.45 -17.29 -20.26
N LYS A 18 -1.13 -17.18 -20.44
CA LYS A 18 -0.36 -18.17 -21.20
C LYS A 18 -0.48 -19.56 -20.59
N VAL A 19 -0.30 -19.69 -19.27
CA VAL A 19 -0.41 -20.96 -18.55
C VAL A 19 -1.85 -21.49 -18.60
N ALA A 20 -2.85 -20.63 -18.43
CA ALA A 20 -4.25 -21.05 -18.55
C ALA A 20 -4.55 -21.64 -19.94
N ASN A 21 -4.06 -21.00 -21.00
CA ASN A 21 -4.24 -21.48 -22.38
C ASN A 21 -3.49 -22.79 -22.64
N GLU A 22 -2.28 -22.93 -22.09
CA GLU A 22 -1.48 -24.16 -22.17
C GLU A 22 -2.22 -25.34 -21.52
N VAL A 23 -2.75 -25.15 -20.31
CA VAL A 23 -3.54 -26.18 -19.60
C VAL A 23 -4.81 -26.56 -20.36
N ILE A 24 -5.53 -25.60 -20.96
CA ILE A 24 -6.70 -25.90 -21.80
C ILE A 24 -6.31 -26.75 -23.01
N GLY A 25 -5.17 -26.43 -23.63
CA GLY A 25 -4.59 -27.20 -24.73
C GLY A 25 -4.20 -28.63 -24.32
N GLU A 26 -3.51 -28.79 -23.20
CA GLU A 26 -3.10 -30.10 -22.65
C GLU A 26 -4.29 -31.00 -22.32
N MET A 27 -5.39 -30.41 -21.83
CA MET A 27 -6.62 -31.15 -21.54
C MET A 27 -7.43 -31.49 -22.80
N ASN A 28 -6.96 -31.12 -24.00
CA ASN A 28 -7.65 -31.30 -25.29
C ASN A 28 -9.09 -30.76 -25.28
N LEU A 29 -9.31 -29.69 -24.51
CA LEU A 29 -10.61 -29.06 -24.39
C LEU A 29 -10.86 -28.19 -25.63
N LYS A 30 -11.81 -28.60 -26.47
CA LYS A 30 -12.22 -27.80 -27.62
C LYS A 30 -12.95 -26.56 -27.11
N PRO A 31 -12.58 -25.35 -27.56
CA PRO A 31 -13.33 -24.12 -27.23
C PRO A 31 -14.81 -24.22 -27.60
N GLU A 32 -15.14 -25.07 -28.58
CA GLU A 32 -16.49 -25.35 -29.04
C GLU A 32 -17.40 -25.99 -27.97
N GLU A 33 -16.84 -26.81 -27.09
CA GLU A 33 -17.58 -27.66 -26.15
C GLU A 33 -17.44 -27.22 -24.68
N VAL A 34 -16.73 -26.12 -24.42
CA VAL A 34 -16.38 -25.67 -23.06
C VAL A 34 -16.85 -24.25 -22.79
N TYR A 35 -17.25 -24.01 -21.55
CA TYR A 35 -17.58 -22.69 -21.03
C TYR A 35 -16.55 -22.22 -20.00
N LEU A 36 -16.29 -20.91 -19.99
CA LEU A 36 -15.44 -20.27 -18.99
C LEU A 36 -16.33 -19.60 -17.94
N ALA A 37 -16.31 -20.10 -16.71
CA ALA A 37 -17.03 -19.47 -15.59
C ALA A 37 -16.14 -18.47 -14.84
N GLN A 38 -16.62 -17.24 -14.65
CA GLN A 38 -15.94 -16.22 -13.85
C GLN A 38 -16.82 -15.76 -12.67
N GLY A 39 -16.20 -15.59 -11.50
CA GLY A 39 -16.87 -15.07 -10.30
C GLY A 39 -16.97 -13.54 -10.26
N THR A 40 -17.04 -12.88 -11.41
CA THR A 40 -17.13 -11.41 -11.51
C THR A 40 -18.40 -10.91 -10.82
N LEU A 41 -18.29 -9.83 -10.04
CA LEU A 41 -19.42 -9.23 -9.32
C LEU A 41 -19.96 -8.00 -10.05
N ARG A 42 -21.20 -7.60 -9.72
CA ARG A 42 -21.85 -6.39 -10.24
C ARG A 42 -21.01 -5.12 -10.18
N PRO A 43 -20.29 -4.81 -9.08
CA PRO A 43 -19.49 -3.58 -8.98
C PRO A 43 -18.31 -3.54 -9.96
N ASP A 44 -17.75 -4.71 -10.29
CA ASP A 44 -16.59 -4.81 -11.18
C ASP A 44 -16.98 -4.49 -12.64
N LEU A 45 -18.21 -4.80 -13.04
CA LEU A 45 -18.77 -4.45 -14.35
C LEU A 45 -19.02 -2.94 -14.49
N ILE A 46 -19.48 -2.28 -13.42
CA ILE A 46 -19.72 -0.82 -13.40
C ILE A 46 -18.40 -0.05 -13.48
N GLU A 47 -17.37 -0.48 -12.73
CA GLU A 47 -16.03 0.10 -12.84
C GLU A 47 -15.49 -0.02 -14.27
N SER A 48 -15.69 -1.19 -14.90
CA SER A 48 -15.28 -1.44 -16.30
C SER A 48 -16.02 -0.52 -17.29
N ALA A 49 -17.32 -0.30 -17.10
CA ALA A 49 -18.13 0.59 -17.94
C ALA A 49 -17.72 2.07 -17.81
N SER A 50 -17.31 2.51 -16.61
CA SER A 50 -16.89 3.89 -16.35
C SER A 50 -15.57 4.27 -17.07
N VAL A 51 -14.67 3.30 -17.28
CA VAL A 51 -13.43 3.47 -18.06
C VAL A 51 -13.72 3.63 -19.56
N ILE A 52 -14.74 2.94 -20.07
CA ILE A 52 -15.15 3.02 -21.48
C ILE A 52 -15.89 4.33 -21.77
N ALA A 53 -16.67 4.85 -20.81
CA ALA A 53 -17.47 6.06 -20.99
C ALA A 53 -16.69 7.38 -20.79
N SER A 54 -15.53 7.36 -20.11
CA SER A 54 -14.79 8.58 -19.79
C SER A 54 -13.42 8.61 -20.47
N SER A 55 -13.35 9.30 -21.63
CA SER A 55 -12.14 9.54 -22.43
C SER A 55 -11.02 10.34 -21.72
N LYS A 56 -11.22 10.73 -20.46
CA LYS A 56 -10.27 11.46 -19.61
C LYS A 56 -9.64 10.64 -18.48
N ALA A 57 -10.17 9.45 -18.20
CA ALA A 57 -9.66 8.61 -17.11
C ALA A 57 -8.56 7.69 -17.65
N GLU A 58 -7.29 8.11 -17.55
CA GLU A 58 -6.15 7.22 -17.83
C GLU A 58 -6.27 5.95 -16.98
N VAL A 59 -6.44 4.82 -17.68
CA VAL A 59 -6.56 3.42 -17.24
C VAL A 59 -6.15 3.20 -15.77
N ILE A 60 -7.06 3.51 -14.84
CA ILE A 60 -6.84 3.35 -13.40
C ILE A 60 -6.80 1.86 -13.02
N LYS A 61 -7.16 0.94 -13.92
CA LYS A 61 -6.89 -0.51 -13.81
C LYS A 61 -6.67 -1.07 -15.22
N THR A 62 -5.45 -1.49 -15.55
CA THR A 62 -5.25 -2.39 -16.71
C THR A 62 -5.96 -3.68 -16.39
N HIS A 63 -7.06 -3.99 -17.10
CA HIS A 63 -7.83 -5.20 -16.85
C HIS A 63 -6.95 -6.43 -17.08
N HIS A 64 -6.64 -7.13 -16.00
CA HIS A 64 -5.88 -8.38 -16.01
C HIS A 64 -6.61 -9.56 -16.68
N ASN A 65 -7.89 -9.37 -17.03
CA ASN A 65 -8.77 -10.44 -17.53
C ASN A 65 -9.17 -10.25 -19.01
N ASP A 66 -8.64 -9.26 -19.70
CA ASP A 66 -9.06 -8.92 -21.07
C ASP A 66 -7.97 -9.29 -22.07
N THR A 67 -7.86 -10.59 -22.35
CA THR A 67 -6.90 -11.12 -23.34
C THR A 67 -7.61 -11.52 -24.62
N GLU A 68 -6.90 -11.58 -25.74
CA GLU A 68 -7.49 -11.92 -27.04
C GLU A 68 -8.26 -13.23 -27.04
N LEU A 69 -7.84 -14.23 -26.25
CA LEU A 69 -8.58 -15.49 -26.14
C LEU A 69 -9.85 -15.36 -25.32
N ILE A 70 -9.81 -14.63 -24.19
CA ILE A 70 -11.01 -14.34 -23.38
C ILE A 70 -11.97 -13.46 -24.18
N ARG A 71 -11.46 -12.55 -25.02
CA ARG A 71 -12.27 -11.77 -25.97
C ARG A 71 -12.93 -12.69 -26.99
N LYS A 72 -12.20 -13.61 -27.62
CA LYS A 72 -12.81 -14.61 -28.52
C LYS A 72 -13.87 -15.46 -27.82
N LEU A 73 -13.58 -16.00 -26.64
CA LEU A 73 -14.56 -16.77 -25.86
C LEU A 73 -15.76 -15.92 -25.42
N ARG A 74 -15.56 -14.62 -25.17
CA ARG A 74 -16.63 -13.67 -24.82
C ARG A 74 -17.47 -13.29 -26.04
N ASP A 75 -16.85 -13.07 -27.19
CA ASP A 75 -17.48 -12.80 -28.48
C ASP A 75 -18.29 -14.01 -28.96
N GLU A 76 -17.80 -15.23 -28.68
CA GLU A 76 -18.51 -16.49 -28.90
C GLU A 76 -19.58 -16.79 -27.84
N GLY A 77 -19.77 -15.92 -26.85
CA GLY A 77 -20.81 -16.05 -25.81
C GLY A 77 -20.58 -17.16 -24.78
N LYS A 78 -19.33 -17.63 -24.63
CA LYS A 78 -18.98 -18.78 -23.77
C LYS A 78 -18.46 -18.42 -22.39
N VAL A 79 -18.46 -17.13 -22.04
CA VAL A 79 -18.13 -16.66 -20.70
C VAL A 79 -19.41 -16.56 -19.88
N ILE A 80 -19.50 -17.33 -18.80
CA ILE A 80 -20.63 -17.28 -17.86
C ILE A 80 -20.18 -16.59 -16.56
N GLU A 81 -20.98 -15.65 -16.08
CA GLU A 81 -20.72 -14.89 -14.85
C GLU A 81 -21.89 -15.06 -13.87
N PRO A 82 -21.95 -16.16 -13.11
CA PRO A 82 -23.11 -16.50 -12.28
C PRO A 82 -23.38 -15.48 -11.15
N LEU A 83 -22.33 -14.78 -10.71
CA LEU A 83 -22.38 -13.87 -9.57
C LEU A 83 -22.59 -12.39 -9.99
N LYS A 84 -22.84 -12.14 -11.27
CA LYS A 84 -22.92 -10.77 -11.83
C LYS A 84 -24.03 -9.91 -11.21
N ASP A 85 -25.07 -10.54 -10.68
CA ASP A 85 -26.25 -9.86 -10.11
C ASP A 85 -26.18 -9.73 -8.58
N PHE A 86 -25.14 -10.30 -7.95
CA PHE A 86 -25.00 -10.33 -6.50
C PHE A 86 -24.03 -9.27 -5.96
N HIS A 87 -24.35 -8.77 -4.77
CA HIS A 87 -23.45 -7.97 -3.93
C HIS A 87 -22.55 -8.85 -3.07
N LYS A 88 -21.47 -8.27 -2.52
CA LYS A 88 -20.40 -9.03 -1.84
C LYS A 88 -20.88 -9.74 -0.56
N ASP A 89 -21.77 -9.10 0.15
CA ASP A 89 -22.49 -9.62 1.32
C ASP A 89 -23.42 -10.79 0.96
N GLU A 90 -24.13 -10.69 -0.17
CA GLU A 90 -24.99 -11.76 -0.68
C GLU A 90 -24.16 -12.97 -1.14
N VAL A 91 -23.02 -12.76 -1.80
CA VAL A 91 -22.09 -13.83 -2.18
C VAL A 91 -21.56 -14.58 -0.96
N ARG A 92 -21.35 -13.89 0.17
CA ARG A 92 -20.96 -14.55 1.42
C ARG A 92 -22.09 -15.38 2.00
N ALA A 93 -23.32 -14.88 1.99
CA ALA A 93 -24.49 -15.64 2.43
C ALA A 93 -24.68 -16.90 1.56
N LEU A 94 -24.62 -16.75 0.24
CA LEU A 94 -24.70 -17.84 -0.72
C LEU A 94 -23.59 -18.88 -0.49
N GLY A 95 -22.36 -18.43 -0.22
CA GLY A 95 -21.26 -19.32 0.12
C GLY A 95 -21.53 -20.19 1.35
N ARG A 96 -22.20 -19.64 2.37
CA ARG A 96 -22.60 -20.40 3.57
C ARG A 96 -23.69 -21.42 3.26
N GLU A 97 -24.68 -21.04 2.46
CA GLU A 97 -25.74 -21.94 2.02
C GLU A 97 -25.21 -23.12 1.20
N LEU A 98 -24.16 -22.89 0.40
CA LEU A 98 -23.43 -23.92 -0.35
C LEU A 98 -22.51 -24.79 0.53
N GLY A 99 -22.44 -24.55 1.84
CA GLY A 99 -21.63 -25.33 2.78
C GLY A 99 -20.14 -24.98 2.78
N LEU A 100 -19.73 -23.82 2.25
CA LEU A 100 -18.33 -23.39 2.33
C LEU A 100 -17.95 -23.02 3.77
N PRO A 101 -16.72 -23.34 4.21
CA PRO A 101 -16.23 -22.94 5.53
C PRO A 101 -16.26 -21.41 5.73
N GLU A 102 -16.67 -20.97 6.93
CA GLU A 102 -16.77 -19.54 7.27
C GLU A 102 -15.44 -18.80 7.06
N ASP A 103 -14.32 -19.48 7.34
CA ASP A 103 -12.97 -18.93 7.16
C ASP A 103 -12.63 -18.57 5.70
N ILE A 104 -13.26 -19.25 4.74
CA ILE A 104 -13.04 -19.01 3.31
C ILE A 104 -13.92 -17.86 2.83
N VAL A 105 -15.21 -17.87 3.18
CA VAL A 105 -16.17 -16.83 2.75
C VAL A 105 -15.90 -15.48 3.43
N SER A 106 -15.42 -15.49 4.67
CA SER A 106 -15.11 -14.28 5.45
C SER A 106 -13.71 -13.73 5.16
N ARG A 107 -12.91 -14.42 4.32
CA ARG A 107 -11.53 -14.02 4.04
C ARG A 107 -11.45 -12.62 3.44
N HIS A 108 -10.41 -11.88 3.83
CA HIS A 108 -10.11 -10.60 3.21
C HIS A 108 -9.75 -10.78 1.73
N PRO A 109 -10.12 -9.82 0.88
CA PRO A 109 -9.75 -9.84 -0.53
C PRO A 109 -8.22 -9.81 -0.69
N PHE A 110 -7.73 -10.63 -1.62
CA PHE A 110 -6.32 -10.72 -1.96
C PHE A 110 -6.14 -10.34 -3.44
N PRO A 111 -5.19 -9.46 -3.78
CA PRO A 111 -5.02 -9.00 -5.15
C PRO A 111 -4.52 -10.13 -6.06
N GLY A 112 -4.91 -10.13 -7.35
CA GLY A 112 -4.47 -11.12 -8.33
C GLY A 112 -2.94 -11.26 -8.44
N PRO A 113 -2.18 -10.16 -8.60
CA PRO A 113 -0.70 -10.20 -8.54
C PRO A 113 -0.10 -10.61 -7.18
N GLY A 114 -0.94 -10.83 -6.18
CA GLY A 114 -0.58 -11.31 -4.85
C GLY A 114 0.50 -10.47 -4.16
N LEU A 115 1.54 -11.15 -3.68
CA LEU A 115 2.64 -10.52 -2.95
C LEU A 115 3.58 -9.69 -3.85
N ALA A 116 3.52 -9.86 -5.17
CA ALA A 116 4.43 -9.16 -6.09
C ALA A 116 4.28 -7.63 -6.04
N ILE A 117 3.05 -7.15 -5.81
CA ILE A 117 2.74 -5.73 -5.62
C ILE A 117 2.84 -5.29 -4.15
N ARG A 118 3.08 -6.23 -3.23
CA ARG A 118 3.33 -5.96 -1.81
C ARG A 118 4.81 -5.93 -1.46
N VAL A 119 5.70 -6.24 -2.41
CA VAL A 119 7.14 -5.98 -2.28
C VAL A 119 7.46 -4.74 -3.10
N ILE A 120 7.90 -3.69 -2.43
CA ILE A 120 8.47 -2.54 -3.13
C ILE A 120 9.88 -2.94 -3.57
N CYS A 121 10.08 -3.00 -4.89
CA CYS A 121 11.37 -3.36 -5.46
C CYS A 121 12.08 -2.08 -5.90
N ALA A 122 13.35 -1.96 -5.52
CA ALA A 122 14.17 -0.83 -5.86
C ALA A 122 15.64 -1.28 -5.88
N ASP A 123 16.41 -0.67 -6.77
CA ASP A 123 17.84 -0.89 -6.94
C ASP A 123 18.63 0.32 -6.45
N GLU A 124 18.13 1.52 -6.75
CA GLU A 124 18.67 2.81 -6.30
C GLU A 124 17.70 3.54 -5.36
N PRO A 125 18.22 4.34 -4.41
CA PRO A 125 17.40 5.16 -3.54
C PRO A 125 16.64 6.21 -4.36
N TYR A 126 15.36 6.37 -4.08
CA TYR A 126 14.57 7.41 -4.74
C TYR A 126 14.83 8.76 -4.08
N VAL A 127 15.62 9.60 -4.76
CA VAL A 127 15.96 10.96 -4.31
C VAL A 127 15.85 11.90 -5.51
N CYS A 128 14.94 12.87 -5.43
CA CYS A 128 14.83 13.98 -6.39
C CYS A 128 15.31 15.30 -5.75
N LYS A 129 15.34 16.37 -6.55
CA LYS A 129 15.85 17.68 -6.15
C LYS A 129 15.12 18.28 -4.93
N ASP A 130 13.86 17.91 -4.76
CA ASP A 130 12.96 18.33 -3.69
C ASP A 130 13.16 17.58 -2.36
N PHE A 131 14.00 16.53 -2.34
CA PHE A 131 14.17 15.67 -1.17
C PHE A 131 14.70 16.44 0.06
N ALA A 132 15.70 17.30 -0.13
CA ALA A 132 16.28 18.08 0.97
C ALA A 132 15.30 19.14 1.50
N GLU A 133 14.62 19.84 0.61
CA GLU A 133 13.62 20.87 0.96
C GLU A 133 12.44 20.24 1.72
N THR A 134 11.90 19.13 1.22
CA THR A 134 10.78 18.43 1.85
C THR A 134 11.17 17.89 3.23
N ASN A 135 12.38 17.33 3.39
CA ASN A 135 12.86 16.91 4.70
C ASN A 135 12.97 18.07 5.70
N ASN A 136 13.39 19.26 5.26
CA ASN A 136 13.45 20.44 6.13
C ASN A 136 12.04 20.88 6.56
N ILE A 137 11.06 20.82 5.66
CA ILE A 137 9.65 21.09 6.00
C ILE A 137 9.15 20.07 7.04
N LEU A 138 9.42 18.78 6.84
CA LEU A 138 8.99 17.73 7.78
C LEU A 138 9.64 17.88 9.17
N LYS A 139 10.92 18.26 9.23
CA LYS A 139 11.60 18.58 10.49
C LYS A 139 10.92 19.73 11.24
N ILE A 140 10.54 20.79 10.52
CA ILE A 140 9.80 21.91 11.12
C ILE A 140 8.43 21.46 11.60
N VAL A 141 7.72 20.62 10.86
CA VAL A 141 6.40 20.10 11.26
C VAL A 141 6.51 19.21 12.50
N ALA A 142 7.56 18.37 12.60
CA ALA A 142 7.79 17.50 13.75
C ALA A 142 8.24 18.27 15.01
N ASP A 143 8.96 19.37 14.84
CA ASP A 143 9.49 20.21 15.93
C ASP A 143 8.89 21.63 15.91
N PHE A 144 7.58 21.71 15.66
CA PHE A 144 6.90 22.96 15.36
C PHE A 144 6.92 23.94 16.55
N SER A 145 6.64 23.45 17.76
CA SER A 145 6.67 24.25 19.01
C SER A 145 8.02 24.91 19.29
N ALA A 146 9.14 24.25 18.97
CA ALA A 146 10.47 24.83 19.14
C ALA A 146 10.84 25.72 17.95
N SER A 147 10.43 25.35 16.74
CA SER A 147 10.68 26.10 15.51
C SER A 147 10.01 27.48 15.50
N ILE A 148 8.84 27.64 16.14
CA ILE A 148 8.19 28.95 16.28
C ILE A 148 9.06 29.96 17.03
N LYS A 149 9.89 29.50 17.98
CA LYS A 149 10.78 30.38 18.77
C LYS A 149 11.93 30.94 17.91
N LYS A 150 12.20 30.36 16.74
CA LYS A 150 13.25 30.77 15.80
C LYS A 150 12.66 30.99 14.41
N PRO A 151 12.18 32.20 14.08
CA PRO A 151 11.51 32.44 12.81
C PRO A 151 12.47 32.27 11.63
N HIS A 152 12.10 31.40 10.70
CA HIS A 152 12.80 31.16 9.44
C HIS A 152 11.80 31.21 8.26
N THR A 153 12.28 31.48 7.05
CA THR A 153 11.43 31.62 5.85
C THR A 153 10.58 30.38 5.56
N LEU A 154 11.09 29.19 5.85
CA LEU A 154 10.35 27.92 5.69
C LEU A 154 9.18 27.80 6.67
N LEU A 155 9.29 28.35 7.88
CA LEU A 155 8.20 28.33 8.86
C LEU A 155 7.01 29.18 8.38
N GLN A 156 7.28 30.31 7.74
CA GLN A 156 6.22 31.16 7.16
C GLN A 156 5.47 30.42 6.04
N ARG A 157 6.18 29.63 5.23
CA ARG A 157 5.55 28.78 4.22
C ARG A 157 4.68 27.69 4.85
N VAL A 158 5.15 27.04 5.92
CA VAL A 158 4.35 26.08 6.69
C VAL A 158 3.08 26.74 7.23
N LYS A 159 3.20 27.90 7.87
CA LYS A 159 2.08 28.69 8.40
C LYS A 159 1.07 29.09 7.32
N SER A 160 1.54 29.45 6.13
CA SER A 160 0.65 29.81 5.01
C SER A 160 -0.18 28.65 4.46
N CYS A 161 0.18 27.40 4.78
CA CYS A 161 -0.49 26.19 4.28
C CYS A 161 -1.41 25.53 5.32
N ILE A 162 -1.47 26.04 6.55
CA ILE A 162 -2.24 25.47 7.67
C ILE A 162 -3.25 26.49 8.18
N SER A 163 -4.37 26.03 8.73
CA SER A 163 -5.32 26.92 9.41
C SER A 163 -4.91 27.20 10.86
N ASP A 164 -5.46 28.24 11.47
CA ASP A 164 -5.17 28.62 12.86
C ASP A 164 -5.48 27.47 13.85
N GLU A 165 -6.59 26.75 13.64
CA GLU A 165 -6.95 25.57 14.45
C GLU A 165 -5.94 24.43 14.31
N GLU A 166 -5.41 24.22 13.10
CA GLU A 166 -4.40 23.20 12.83
C GLU A 166 -3.04 23.60 13.43
N GLU A 167 -2.74 24.90 13.44
CA GLU A 167 -1.55 25.45 14.09
C GLU A 167 -1.58 25.18 15.59
N GLU A 168 -2.69 25.47 16.28
CA GLU A 168 -2.85 25.21 17.71
C GLU A 168 -2.72 23.72 18.03
N LYS A 169 -3.38 22.84 17.26
CA LYS A 169 -3.26 21.39 17.42
C LYS A 169 -1.83 20.91 17.20
N LEU A 170 -1.14 21.42 16.17
CA LEU A 170 0.24 21.04 15.88
C LEU A 170 1.19 21.49 17.01
N MET A 171 0.97 22.68 17.59
CA MET A 171 1.70 23.13 18.77
C MET A 171 1.47 22.24 19.98
N GLN A 172 0.23 21.84 20.26
CA GLN A 172 -0.09 20.92 21.36
C GLN A 172 0.60 19.55 21.15
N ILE A 173 0.54 19.00 19.95
CA ILE A 173 1.13 17.69 19.64
C ILE A 173 2.64 17.71 19.83
N THR A 174 3.32 18.71 19.26
CA THR A 174 4.78 18.80 19.24
C THR A 174 5.39 19.28 20.55
N SER A 175 4.60 19.92 21.42
CA SER A 175 5.03 20.25 22.79
C SER A 175 4.92 19.04 23.74
N LEU A 176 3.90 18.19 23.53
CA LEU A 176 3.69 16.99 24.35
C LEU A 176 4.60 15.84 23.94
N HIS A 177 4.88 15.68 22.64
CA HIS A 177 5.62 14.54 22.12
C HIS A 177 6.85 14.97 21.35
N SER A 178 8.01 14.38 21.68
CA SER A 178 9.20 14.52 20.84
C SER A 178 9.10 13.60 19.64
N LEU A 179 8.75 14.19 18.49
CA LEU A 179 8.58 13.51 17.21
C LEU A 179 9.77 13.80 16.29
N ASN A 180 10.06 12.86 15.39
CA ASN A 180 10.92 13.11 14.23
C ASN A 180 10.17 12.67 12.97
N ALA A 181 10.17 13.52 11.94
CA ALA A 181 9.58 13.24 10.65
C ALA A 181 10.63 13.41 9.54
N PHE A 182 10.68 12.45 8.63
CA PHE A 182 11.68 12.39 7.57
C PHE A 182 11.15 11.65 6.34
N LEU A 183 11.71 11.93 5.17
CA LEU A 183 11.43 11.17 3.97
C LEU A 183 12.20 9.87 3.93
N LEU A 184 11.52 8.83 3.48
CA LEU A 184 12.10 7.56 3.12
C LEU A 184 12.43 7.58 1.62
N PRO A 185 13.63 7.17 1.19
CA PRO A 185 14.06 7.19 -0.22
C PRO A 185 13.40 6.06 -1.05
N ILE A 186 12.07 5.95 -0.98
CA ILE A 186 11.28 4.90 -1.62
C ILE A 186 10.04 5.51 -2.29
N LYS A 187 9.60 4.90 -3.39
CA LYS A 187 8.36 5.27 -4.08
C LYS A 187 7.18 4.44 -3.58
N THR A 188 6.06 5.10 -3.36
CA THR A 188 4.75 4.46 -3.17
C THR A 188 3.72 5.04 -4.13
N VAL A 189 2.79 4.18 -4.55
CA VAL A 189 1.58 4.62 -5.25
C VAL A 189 0.66 5.39 -4.30
N GLY A 190 0.12 6.50 -4.80
CA GLY A 190 -0.95 7.30 -4.24
C GLY A 190 -1.98 7.64 -5.33
N VAL A 191 -3.13 8.12 -4.92
CA VAL A 191 -4.16 8.66 -5.83
C VAL A 191 -4.38 10.11 -5.41
N GLN A 192 -4.13 11.04 -6.32
CA GLN A 192 -4.31 12.47 -6.09
C GLN A 192 -5.22 13.00 -7.21
N GLY A 193 -6.45 13.39 -6.84
CA GLY A 193 -7.51 13.66 -7.81
C GLY A 193 -7.86 12.39 -8.58
N ASP A 194 -7.84 12.48 -9.92
CA ASP A 194 -8.17 11.36 -10.81
C ASP A 194 -6.93 10.60 -11.32
N CYS A 195 -5.72 11.02 -10.93
CA CYS A 195 -4.47 10.44 -11.43
C CYS A 195 -3.74 9.60 -10.37
N ARG A 196 -3.06 8.54 -10.83
CA ARG A 196 -2.11 7.80 -10.00
C ARG A 196 -0.79 8.58 -9.91
N SER A 197 -0.30 8.77 -8.69
CA SER A 197 1.02 9.37 -8.44
C SER A 197 1.96 8.36 -7.81
N TYR A 198 3.26 8.47 -8.12
CA TYR A 198 4.32 7.68 -7.50
C TYR A 198 5.31 8.61 -6.83
N SER A 199 5.21 8.72 -5.51
CA SER A 199 5.94 9.72 -4.73
C SER A 199 6.42 9.17 -3.39
N TYR A 200 7.02 10.03 -2.56
CA TYR A 200 7.70 9.63 -1.33
C TYR A 200 6.77 9.09 -0.25
N VAL A 201 7.39 8.37 0.69
CA VAL A 201 6.82 8.01 1.99
C VAL A 201 7.50 8.85 3.07
N CYS A 202 6.72 9.51 3.92
CA CYS A 202 7.21 10.13 5.15
C CYS A 202 7.20 9.10 6.28
N GLY A 203 8.30 8.95 7.00
CA GLY A 203 8.37 8.23 8.27
C GLY A 203 8.25 9.19 9.44
N VAL A 204 7.46 8.82 10.46
CA VAL A 204 7.35 9.51 11.74
C VAL A 204 7.78 8.54 12.83
N SER A 205 8.66 8.98 13.73
CA SER A 205 9.05 8.23 14.93
C SER A 205 8.90 9.11 16.16
N SER A 206 8.71 8.48 17.32
CA SER A 206 8.58 9.18 18.61
C SER A 206 9.52 8.56 19.64
N LYS A 207 9.97 9.38 20.60
CA LYS A 207 10.72 8.85 21.76
C LYS A 207 9.82 8.09 22.73
N GLU A 208 8.57 8.53 22.84
CA GLU A 208 7.56 7.99 23.75
C GLU A 208 6.55 7.11 23.01
N ALA A 209 5.62 6.51 23.76
CA ALA A 209 4.55 5.70 23.21
C ALA A 209 3.72 6.50 22.18
N PRO A 210 3.32 5.88 21.05
CA PRO A 210 2.59 6.58 20.00
C PRO A 210 1.20 7.01 20.44
N HIS A 211 0.93 8.31 20.37
CA HIS A 211 -0.44 8.84 20.47
C HIS A 211 -1.14 8.80 19.11
N TRP A 212 -2.05 7.85 18.92
CA TRP A 212 -2.63 7.53 17.61
C TRP A 212 -3.43 8.66 16.98
N GLU A 213 -4.18 9.44 17.76
CA GLU A 213 -4.97 10.54 17.23
C GLU A 213 -4.08 11.67 16.68
N SER A 214 -2.99 11.97 17.37
CA SER A 214 -1.99 12.95 16.93
C SER A 214 -1.26 12.48 15.67
N LEU A 215 -0.90 11.20 15.60
CA LEU A 215 -0.28 10.63 14.40
C LEU A 215 -1.25 10.61 13.21
N LEU A 216 -2.54 10.35 13.44
CA LEU A 216 -3.58 10.42 12.41
C LEU A 216 -3.77 11.85 11.88
N PHE A 217 -3.71 12.85 12.77
CA PHE A 217 -3.71 14.25 12.38
C PHE A 217 -2.52 14.58 11.48
N LEU A 218 -1.29 14.22 11.89
CA LEU A 218 -0.09 14.43 11.08
C LEU A 218 -0.14 13.70 9.74
N ALA A 219 -0.69 12.48 9.71
CA ALA A 219 -0.84 11.69 8.50
C ALA A 219 -1.77 12.32 7.46
N ARG A 220 -2.71 13.18 7.89
CA ARG A 220 -3.60 13.97 7.01
C ARG A 220 -2.99 15.32 6.63
N LEU A 221 -2.30 15.94 7.58
CA LEU A 221 -1.71 17.27 7.40
C LEU A 221 -0.53 17.24 6.41
N ILE A 222 0.40 16.30 6.57
CA ILE A 222 1.64 16.25 5.79
C ILE A 222 1.38 16.11 4.27
N PRO A 223 0.54 15.19 3.77
CA PRO A 223 0.25 15.08 2.34
C PRO A 223 -0.47 16.30 1.75
N ARG A 224 -1.20 17.05 2.59
CA ARG A 224 -1.87 18.29 2.19
C ARG A 224 -0.88 19.43 2.00
N MET A 225 0.12 19.51 2.88
CA MET A 225 1.19 20.50 2.80
C MET A 225 2.23 20.15 1.72
N CYS A 226 2.52 18.87 1.56
CA CYS A 226 3.53 18.36 0.65
C CYS A 226 2.90 17.34 -0.29
N HIS A 227 2.44 17.80 -1.46
CA HIS A 227 1.87 16.93 -2.50
C HIS A 227 2.86 15.87 -3.02
N THR A 228 4.16 16.05 -2.75
CA THR A 228 5.22 15.08 -3.03
C THR A 228 5.24 13.90 -2.05
N VAL A 229 4.44 13.93 -0.97
CA VAL A 229 4.31 12.83 0.00
C VAL A 229 2.98 12.12 -0.19
N ASN A 230 3.04 10.84 -0.57
CA ASN A 230 1.85 10.03 -0.79
C ASN A 230 1.37 9.30 0.48
N ARG A 231 2.29 8.97 1.40
CA ARG A 231 1.98 8.22 2.63
C ARG A 231 2.83 8.68 3.79
N VAL A 232 2.30 8.57 5.01
CA VAL A 232 2.98 8.93 6.26
C VAL A 232 2.98 7.75 7.23
N VAL A 233 4.03 6.94 7.26
CA VAL A 233 4.16 5.76 8.13
C VAL A 233 4.60 6.15 9.53
N TYR A 234 4.14 5.42 10.57
CA TYR A 234 4.79 5.45 11.88
C TYR A 234 5.82 4.32 11.98
N VAL A 235 7.05 4.66 12.35
CA VAL A 235 8.15 3.73 12.55
C VAL A 235 8.20 3.36 14.03
N PHE A 236 7.91 2.11 14.35
CA PHE A 236 7.96 1.63 15.73
C PHE A 236 9.39 1.37 16.17
N GLY A 237 9.64 1.59 17.46
CA GLY A 237 10.94 1.39 18.08
C GLY A 237 11.47 2.68 18.69
N PRO A 238 12.79 2.77 18.91
CA PRO A 238 13.39 4.01 19.38
C PRO A 238 13.24 5.12 18.32
N GLN A 239 13.35 6.37 18.77
CA GLN A 239 13.35 7.52 17.88
C GLN A 239 14.49 7.40 16.85
N VAL A 240 14.13 7.41 15.57
CA VAL A 240 15.11 7.35 14.48
C VAL A 240 15.83 8.69 14.44
N LYS A 241 17.11 8.72 14.80
CA LYS A 241 17.92 9.95 14.78
C LYS A 241 18.40 10.27 13.36
N GLU A 242 18.85 9.25 12.66
CA GLU A 242 19.42 9.37 11.33
C GLU A 242 18.65 8.47 10.35
N PRO A 243 17.80 9.05 9.51
CA PRO A 243 17.06 8.26 8.53
C PRO A 243 18.01 7.76 7.44
N PRO A 244 17.86 6.50 7.00
CA PRO A 244 18.69 5.94 5.94
C PRO A 244 18.45 6.66 4.62
N THR A 245 19.53 7.02 3.93
CA THR A 245 19.52 7.64 2.61
C THR A 245 19.79 6.65 1.49
N ASP A 246 20.32 5.47 1.83
CA ASP A 246 20.53 4.33 0.96
C ASP A 246 19.43 3.28 1.13
N ILE A 247 19.33 2.39 0.15
CA ILE A 247 18.44 1.23 0.18
C ILE A 247 19.26 -0.04 -0.05
N THR A 248 18.82 -1.17 0.50
CA THR A 248 19.32 -2.46 0.03
C THR A 248 18.61 -2.86 -1.28
N PRO A 249 19.32 -3.22 -2.35
CA PRO A 249 18.70 -3.73 -3.56
C PRO A 249 17.71 -4.86 -3.28
N THR A 250 16.47 -4.71 -3.73
CA THR A 250 15.40 -5.68 -3.46
C THR A 250 14.57 -5.93 -4.70
N PHE A 251 14.48 -7.21 -5.06
CA PHE A 251 13.71 -7.71 -6.20
C PHE A 251 12.80 -8.85 -5.75
N LEU A 252 11.90 -9.27 -6.64
CA LEU A 252 11.03 -10.43 -6.45
C LEU A 252 11.84 -11.72 -6.57
N THR A 253 12.57 -12.05 -5.50
CA THR A 253 13.32 -13.30 -5.36
C THR A 253 12.62 -14.23 -4.37
N THR A 254 12.91 -15.53 -4.45
CA THR A 254 12.30 -16.55 -3.57
C THR A 254 12.53 -16.25 -2.10
N GLY A 255 13.74 -15.83 -1.72
CA GLY A 255 14.08 -15.45 -0.34
C GLY A 255 13.26 -14.25 0.16
N VAL A 256 13.19 -13.18 -0.63
CA VAL A 256 12.41 -11.96 -0.29
C VAL A 256 10.92 -12.28 -0.15
N LEU A 257 10.37 -13.09 -1.06
CA LEU A 257 8.99 -13.53 -0.99
C LEU A 257 8.74 -14.44 0.23
N SER A 258 9.68 -15.30 0.59
CA SER A 258 9.59 -16.14 1.80
C SER A 258 9.50 -15.28 3.06
N THR A 259 10.36 -14.26 3.19
CA THR A 259 10.30 -13.31 4.30
C THR A 259 8.96 -12.59 4.39
N LEU A 260 8.44 -12.09 3.25
CA LEU A 260 7.13 -11.42 3.25
C LEU A 260 5.99 -12.39 3.56
N ARG A 261 6.04 -13.63 3.06
CA ARG A 261 5.04 -14.66 3.37
C ARG A 261 4.98 -14.93 4.88
N GLN A 262 6.15 -15.03 5.53
CA GLN A 262 6.21 -15.23 6.97
C GLN A 262 5.65 -14.03 7.73
N ALA A 263 6.02 -12.81 7.33
CA ALA A 263 5.51 -11.60 7.96
C ALA A 263 3.99 -11.43 7.80
N ASP A 264 3.46 -11.69 6.59
CA ASP A 264 2.04 -11.65 6.28
C ASP A 264 1.27 -12.71 7.10
N PHE A 265 1.82 -13.93 7.20
CA PHE A 265 1.25 -14.99 8.02
C PHE A 265 1.15 -14.58 9.50
N VAL A 266 2.25 -14.15 10.12
CA VAL A 266 2.27 -13.77 11.54
C VAL A 266 1.28 -12.64 11.83
N ALA A 267 1.26 -11.59 10.99
CA ALA A 267 0.34 -10.47 11.17
C ALA A 267 -1.14 -10.91 11.08
N HIS A 268 -1.49 -11.73 10.08
CA HIS A 268 -2.86 -12.21 9.91
C HIS A 268 -3.27 -13.23 10.97
N SER A 269 -2.36 -14.05 11.47
CA SER A 269 -2.63 -14.97 12.58
C SER A 269 -2.97 -14.21 13.85
N ILE A 270 -2.15 -13.21 14.23
CA ILE A 270 -2.43 -12.34 15.38
C ILE A 270 -3.77 -11.61 15.22
N LEU A 271 -4.06 -11.08 14.03
CA LEU A 271 -5.34 -10.41 13.77
C LEU A 271 -6.53 -11.37 13.90
N ARG A 272 -6.39 -12.61 13.43
CA ARG A 272 -7.44 -13.63 13.51
C ARG A 272 -7.68 -14.07 14.95
N GLU A 273 -6.62 -14.37 15.68
CA GLU A 273 -6.66 -14.77 17.09
C GLU A 273 -7.25 -13.68 17.98
N SER A 274 -7.02 -12.41 17.65
CA SER A 274 -7.60 -11.28 18.39
C SER A 274 -9.11 -11.09 18.18
N GLY A 275 -9.72 -11.76 17.19
CA GLY A 275 -11.15 -11.61 16.87
C GLY A 275 -11.53 -10.31 16.15
N TYR A 276 -10.57 -9.44 15.84
CA TYR A 276 -10.82 -8.15 15.16
C TYR A 276 -10.76 -8.22 13.62
N SER A 277 -10.58 -9.41 13.05
CA SER A 277 -10.50 -9.62 11.59
C SER A 277 -11.71 -9.08 10.83
N GLY A 278 -12.92 -9.18 11.42
CA GLY A 278 -14.16 -8.68 10.83
C GLY A 278 -14.32 -7.15 10.84
N LYS A 279 -13.56 -6.42 11.67
CA LYS A 279 -13.62 -4.95 11.74
C LYS A 279 -12.78 -4.26 10.67
N ILE A 280 -11.89 -5.01 10.00
CA ILE A 280 -10.96 -4.48 9.01
C ILE A 280 -11.33 -5.04 7.65
N SER A 281 -11.46 -4.18 6.63
CA SER A 281 -11.82 -4.65 5.28
C SER A 281 -10.69 -5.40 4.56
N GLN A 282 -9.44 -5.00 4.81
CA GLN A 282 -8.24 -5.61 4.24
C GLN A 282 -7.00 -5.14 5.02
N MET A 283 -6.07 -6.05 5.26
CA MET A 283 -4.78 -5.77 5.91
C MET A 283 -3.61 -6.20 5.00
N PRO A 284 -3.15 -5.34 4.06
CA PRO A 284 -2.00 -5.68 3.24
C PRO A 284 -0.71 -5.57 4.06
N VAL A 285 0.05 -6.65 4.17
CA VAL A 285 1.42 -6.59 4.69
C VAL A 285 2.37 -6.35 3.52
N ILE A 286 3.19 -5.32 3.62
CA ILE A 286 4.09 -4.83 2.57
C ILE A 286 5.52 -4.98 3.06
N LEU A 287 6.39 -5.51 2.23
CA LEU A 287 7.83 -5.44 2.44
C LEU A 287 8.34 -4.18 1.74
N THR A 288 8.79 -3.20 2.52
CA THR A 288 9.43 -2.03 1.94
C THR A 288 10.85 -2.38 1.51
N PRO A 289 11.41 -1.66 0.52
CA PRO A 289 12.82 -1.78 0.25
C PRO A 289 13.55 -1.32 1.52
N PRO A 290 14.76 -1.81 1.73
CA PRO A 290 15.19 -2.12 3.06
C PRO A 290 15.85 -0.87 3.62
N LEU A 291 15.04 -0.13 4.37
CA LEU A 291 15.48 0.96 5.22
C LEU A 291 16.10 0.30 6.44
N HIS A 292 17.41 0.05 6.36
CA HIS A 292 18.17 -0.45 7.49
C HIS A 292 18.39 0.71 8.45
N PHE A 293 17.43 0.88 9.35
CA PHE A 293 17.47 1.81 10.46
C PHE A 293 18.55 1.40 11.48
N ASP A 294 18.91 2.33 12.38
CA ASP A 294 19.80 2.10 13.52
C ASP A 294 21.25 1.73 13.19
N ARG A 295 21.72 2.07 11.97
CA ARG A 295 23.14 2.01 11.64
C ARG A 295 23.87 3.24 12.17
N ASP A 296 25.08 3.02 12.66
CA ASP A 296 26.02 4.10 12.91
C ASP A 296 26.54 4.63 11.57
N PRO A 297 26.23 5.88 11.18
CA PRO A 297 26.69 6.48 9.91
C PRO A 297 28.22 6.47 9.78
N LEU A 298 28.94 6.54 10.91
CA LEU A 298 30.40 6.60 10.94
C LEU A 298 31.02 5.25 10.56
N GLN A 299 30.30 4.15 10.75
CA GLN A 299 30.79 2.79 10.51
C GLN A 299 30.59 2.31 9.05
N LYS A 300 29.94 3.11 8.18
CA LYS A 300 29.69 2.80 6.76
C LYS A 300 29.19 1.36 6.51
N GLN A 301 28.34 0.86 7.39
CA GLN A 301 27.82 -0.50 7.26
C GLN A 301 26.86 -0.59 6.05
N PRO A 302 27.02 -1.60 5.17
CA PRO A 302 26.13 -1.76 4.03
C PRO A 302 24.70 -2.07 4.50
N SER A 303 23.72 -1.54 3.76
CA SER A 303 22.32 -1.88 3.98
C SER A 303 22.08 -3.33 3.58
N CYS A 304 21.62 -4.17 4.52
CA CYS A 304 21.32 -5.59 4.27
C CYS A 304 19.99 -6.08 4.88
N ARG A 305 19.31 -5.25 5.69
CA ARG A 305 18.10 -5.62 6.45
C ARG A 305 16.85 -4.93 5.94
N ARG A 306 15.71 -5.65 6.00
CA ARG A 306 14.38 -5.28 5.48
C ARG A 306 13.40 -4.86 6.57
N SER A 307 12.52 -3.94 6.21
CA SER A 307 11.46 -3.40 7.06
C SER A 307 10.09 -3.80 6.50
N VAL A 308 9.13 -4.09 7.37
CA VAL A 308 7.79 -4.59 7.00
C VAL A 308 6.75 -3.56 7.39
N VAL A 309 5.93 -3.07 6.47
CA VAL A 309 4.82 -2.13 6.70
C VAL A 309 3.47 -2.82 6.63
N ASN A 310 2.53 -2.39 7.45
CA ASN A 310 1.12 -2.75 7.32
C ASN A 310 0.27 -1.46 7.21
N PRO A 311 -0.17 -1.08 5.98
CA PRO A 311 -0.66 0.26 5.70
C PRO A 311 -2.18 0.37 5.42
N HIS A 312 -3.05 -0.49 5.95
CA HIS A 312 -4.49 -0.34 5.64
C HIS A 312 -5.47 -0.78 6.73
N LEU A 313 -6.35 0.15 7.10
CA LEU A 313 -7.49 -0.04 8.02
C LEU A 313 -8.72 0.70 7.46
N HIS A 314 -9.35 0.18 6.40
CA HIS A 314 -10.58 0.78 5.87
C HIS A 314 -11.83 0.09 6.41
N HIS A 315 -12.87 0.87 6.74
CA HIS A 315 -14.17 0.36 7.20
C HIS A 315 -15.19 0.13 6.06
N GLN A 316 -14.96 0.67 4.84
CA GLN A 316 -15.79 0.47 3.62
C GLN A 316 -15.07 1.02 2.37
N ARG A 317 -15.09 0.30 1.24
CA ARG A 317 -14.24 0.58 0.07
C ARG A 317 -14.63 1.75 -0.84
N LEU A 318 -15.80 2.38 -0.70
CA LEU A 318 -16.35 3.18 -1.80
C LEU A 318 -16.94 4.56 -1.44
N HIS A 319 -17.00 5.00 -0.18
CA HIS A 319 -17.71 6.25 0.15
C HIS A 319 -16.91 7.47 0.58
N ASP A 320 -15.62 7.34 0.94
CA ASP A 320 -14.84 8.51 1.33
C ASP A 320 -13.74 8.83 0.31
N ARG A 321 -14.07 9.70 -0.65
CA ARG A 321 -13.06 10.34 -1.51
C ARG A 321 -12.09 11.26 -0.74
N HIS A 322 -12.24 11.42 0.59
CA HIS A 322 -11.49 12.39 1.41
C HIS A 322 -10.83 11.83 2.69
N SER A 323 -10.82 10.52 2.95
CA SER A 323 -10.29 9.99 4.23
C SER A 323 -9.36 8.77 4.06
N CYS A 324 -8.36 8.87 3.19
CA CYS A 324 -7.41 7.78 2.91
C CYS A 324 -6.26 7.67 3.94
N HIS A 325 -6.52 7.64 5.26
CA HIS A 325 -5.44 7.62 6.27
C HIS A 325 -5.79 6.81 7.54
N THR A 326 -5.38 5.54 7.59
CA THR A 326 -5.40 4.68 8.81
C THR A 326 -4.30 3.60 8.76
N TRP A 327 -3.61 3.36 9.89
CA TRP A 327 -2.31 2.66 10.05
C TRP A 327 -2.31 1.51 11.09
N ARG A 328 -1.40 0.51 10.93
CA ARG A 328 -0.59 -0.28 11.94
C ARG A 328 -0.10 -1.62 11.32
N PRO A 329 1.02 -2.29 11.71
CA PRO A 329 2.30 -1.88 12.29
C PRO A 329 3.53 -2.03 11.35
N LEU A 330 4.70 -1.56 11.80
CA LEU A 330 6.05 -1.84 11.26
C LEU A 330 6.88 -2.49 12.36
N SER A 331 7.15 -3.80 12.33
CA SER A 331 8.00 -4.46 13.35
C SER A 331 9.40 -4.71 12.79
N LEU A 332 10.42 -4.23 13.49
CA LEU A 332 11.80 -4.67 13.30
C LEU A 332 11.93 -6.13 13.77
N MET A 333 12.35 -7.04 12.89
CA MET A 333 12.74 -8.38 13.33
C MET A 333 14.07 -8.31 14.10
N PRO A 334 14.20 -9.01 15.25
CA PRO A 334 15.44 -9.02 16.01
C PRO A 334 16.59 -9.76 15.30
N PRO A 335 17.87 -9.54 15.70
CA PRO A 335 19.07 -9.98 14.96
C PRO A 335 19.43 -11.46 15.06
N ARG A 336 18.61 -12.30 15.70
CA ARG A 336 18.95 -13.73 15.80
C ARG A 336 18.43 -14.42 14.54
N TRP A 337 19.18 -15.40 14.06
CA TRP A 337 18.93 -16.20 12.85
C TRP A 337 19.52 -15.59 11.57
N CYS A 338 20.86 -15.62 11.52
CA CYS A 338 21.65 -15.67 10.30
C CYS A 338 21.27 -16.88 9.43
#